data_AF-A0A8B7IXB0-F1
#
_entry.id   AF-A0A8B7IXB0-F1
#
_cell.length_a   1.000
_cell.length_b   1.000
_cell.length_c   1.000
_cell.angle_alpha   90.00
_cell.angle_beta   90.00
_cell.angle_gamma   90.00
#
_symmetry.space_group_name_H-M   'P 1'
#
loop_
_entity.id
_entity.type
_entity.pdbx_description
1 polymer ?
#
loop_
_entity_poly.entity_id
_entity_poly.type
_entity_poly.pdbx_seq_one_letter_code
_entity_poly.pdbx_strand_id
1 'polypeptide(L)' 'MATGNRLPKQVLSLYRQLLRASKDKPGFAGCIREEFRRNAGIPPRDALRIEFLLRRGRRQLEQLRAATTKRLGAFGSAPE' A
#
# COMPACT_ATOMS: atom_id res chain seq x y z
N MET A 1 10.99 -22.59 -0.34
CA MET A 1 11.46 -21.92 0.90
C MET A 1 10.38 -20.96 1.44
N ALA A 2 9.85 -21.32 2.62
CA ALA A 2 9.00 -20.57 3.55
C ALA A 2 7.53 -20.25 3.16
N THR A 3 6.73 -21.29 3.28
CA THR A 3 5.33 -21.32 3.74
C THR A 3 5.27 -20.96 5.22
N GLY A 4 4.50 -19.92 5.59
CA GLY A 4 4.30 -19.52 6.99
C GLY A 4 4.18 -18.01 7.17
N ASN A 5 2.94 -17.52 7.25
CA ASN A 5 2.54 -16.18 7.70
C ASN A 5 3.42 -14.99 7.25
N ARG A 6 3.71 -14.88 5.94
CA ARG A 6 4.47 -13.75 5.37
C ARG A 6 3.61 -12.52 5.08
N LEU A 7 2.28 -12.64 5.10
CA LEU A 7 1.35 -11.57 4.74
C LEU A 7 1.54 -10.32 5.61
N PRO A 8 1.52 -10.38 6.95
CA PRO A 8 1.73 -9.19 7.79
C PRO A 8 3.11 -8.54 7.56
N LYS A 9 4.15 -9.36 7.39
CA LYS A 9 5.51 -8.88 7.10
C LYS A 9 5.59 -8.19 5.72
N GLN A 10 4.91 -8.73 4.71
CA GLN A 10 4.83 -8.14 3.38
C GLN A 10 4.08 -6.81 3.40
N VAL A 11 2.98 -6.71 4.16
CA VAL A 11 2.21 -5.46 4.32
C VAL A 11 3.07 -4.38 4.98
N LEU A 12 3.76 -4.71 6.09
CA LEU A 12 4.69 -3.80 6.76
C LEU A 12 5.84 -3.35 5.86
N SER A 13 6.43 -4.28 5.10
CA SER A 13 7.49 -3.96 4.16
C SER A 13 7.01 -3.00 3.06
N LEU A 14 5.83 -3.27 2.48
CA LEU A 14 5.22 -2.42 1.46
C LEU A 14 4.93 -1.02 2.00
N TYR A 15 4.35 -0.91 3.19
CA TYR A 15 4.07 0.36 3.85
C TYR A 15 5.33 1.21 4.01
N ARG A 16 6.41 0.63 4.52
CA ARG A 16 7.70 1.33 4.69
C ARG A 16 8.29 1.77 3.35
N GLN A 17 8.19 0.94 2.32
CA GLN A 17 8.71 1.27 0.99
C GLN A 17 7.92 2.42 0.34
N LEU A 18 6.59 2.43 0.48
CA LEU A 18 5.74 3.53 0.02
C LEU A 18 6.09 4.83 0.76
N LEU A 19 6.23 4.79 2.09
CA LEU A 19 6.62 5.96 2.87
C LEU A 19 7.97 6.53 2.42
N ARG A 20 8.98 5.67 2.21
CA ARG A 20 10.30 6.08 1.73
C ARG A 20 10.21 6.72 0.34
N ALA A 21 9.51 6.10 -0.60
CA ALA A 21 9.34 6.62 -1.94
C ALA A 21 8.45 7.89 -1.98
N SER A 22 7.66 8.14 -0.94
CA SER A 22 6.88 9.37 -0.77
C SER A 22 7.59 10.48 0.01
N LYS A 23 8.79 10.23 0.54
CA LYS A 23 9.49 11.19 1.42
C LYS A 23 9.76 12.52 0.71
N ASP A 24 10.05 12.47 -0.58
CA ASP A 24 10.33 13.62 -1.43
C ASP A 24 9.05 14.28 -2.00
N LYS A 25 7.86 13.77 -1.63
CA LYS A 25 6.55 14.26 -2.12
C LYS A 25 5.64 14.65 -0.94
N PRO A 26 5.45 15.95 -0.65
CA PRO A 26 4.58 16.39 0.44
C PRO A 26 3.12 15.95 0.20
N GLY A 27 2.39 15.62 1.27
CA GLY A 27 1.00 15.15 1.22
C GLY A 27 0.82 13.65 0.95
N PHE A 28 1.75 13.01 0.24
CA PHE A 28 1.63 11.58 -0.12
C PHE A 28 1.71 10.65 1.10
N ALA A 29 2.60 10.95 2.06
CA ALA A 29 2.72 10.16 3.28
C ALA A 29 1.43 10.16 4.12
N GLY A 30 0.67 11.27 4.10
CA GLY A 30 -0.64 11.39 4.74
C GLY A 30 -1.67 10.47 4.08
N CYS A 31 -1.79 10.53 2.76
CA CYS A 31 -2.67 9.64 2.00
C CYS A 31 -2.34 8.17 2.23
N ILE A 32 -1.05 7.79 2.18
CA ILE A 32 -0.61 6.40 2.42
C ILE A 32 -1.02 5.93 3.83
N ARG A 33 -0.80 6.76 4.85
CA ARG A 33 -1.21 6.43 6.24
C ARG A 33 -2.71 6.23 6.36
N GLU A 34 -3.48 7.14 5.81
CA GLU A 34 -4.95 7.08 5.89
C GLU A 34 -5.48 5.82 5.20
N GLU A 35 -4.94 5.51 4.03
CA GLU A 35 -5.32 4.34 3.25
C GLU A 35 -5.04 3.03 4.00
N PHE A 36 -3.84 2.89 4.58
CA PHE A 36 -3.52 1.71 5.40
C PHE A 36 -4.40 1.65 6.64
N ARG A 37 -4.77 2.79 7.23
CA ARG A 37 -5.69 2.85 8.37
C ARG A 37 -7.11 2.42 7.98
N ARG A 38 -7.62 2.86 6.83
CA ARG A 38 -8.92 2.43 6.27
C ARG A 38 -8.96 0.91 6.07
N ASN A 39 -7.84 0.31 5.63
CA ASN A 39 -7.73 -1.13 5.39
C ASN A 39 -7.30 -1.94 6.63
N ALA A 40 -6.97 -1.30 7.76
CA ALA A 40 -6.52 -2.00 8.98
C ALA A 40 -7.64 -2.82 9.65
N GLY A 41 -8.91 -2.54 9.34
CA GLY A 41 -10.07 -3.30 9.80
C GLY A 41 -10.30 -4.62 9.06
N ILE A 42 -9.52 -4.92 8.01
CA ILE A 42 -9.66 -6.19 7.27
C ILE A 42 -9.24 -7.34 8.18
N PRO A 43 -10.12 -8.34 8.40
CA PRO A 43 -9.78 -9.44 9.29
C PRO A 43 -8.67 -10.30 8.67
N PRO A 44 -7.72 -10.82 9.46
CA PRO A 44 -6.56 -11.55 8.96
C PRO A 44 -6.90 -12.85 8.23
N ARG A 45 -8.12 -13.37 8.43
CA ARG A 45 -8.70 -14.51 7.70
C ARG A 45 -8.97 -14.21 6.23
N ASP A 46 -9.10 -12.94 5.86
CA ASP A 46 -9.40 -12.47 4.51
C ASP A 46 -8.12 -12.37 3.65
N ALA A 47 -7.39 -13.49 3.56
CA ALA A 47 -6.08 -13.54 2.93
C ALA A 47 -6.10 -13.07 1.47
N LEU A 48 -7.16 -13.43 0.72
CA LEU A 48 -7.34 -13.01 -0.67
C LEU A 48 -7.44 -11.49 -0.83
N ARG A 49 -8.19 -10.82 0.05
CA ARG A 49 -8.34 -9.36 0.02
C ARG A 49 -7.03 -8.66 0.38
N ILE A 50 -6.30 -9.18 1.37
CA ILE A 50 -4.98 -8.68 1.76
C ILE A 50 -3.98 -8.86 0.60
N GLU A 51 -3.99 -10.02 -0.06
CA GLU A 51 -3.12 -10.28 -1.22
C GLU A 51 -3.44 -9.37 -2.41
N PHE A 52 -4.72 -9.14 -2.69
CA PHE A 52 -5.14 -8.21 -3.73
C PHE A 52 -4.61 -6.80 -3.46
N LEU A 53 -4.79 -6.29 -2.23
CA LEU A 53 -4.29 -4.98 -1.81
C LEU A 53 -2.76 -4.90 -1.84
N LEU A 54 -2.07 -5.98 -1.46
CA LEU A 54 -0.61 -6.07 -1.58
C LEU A 54 -0.14 -5.96 -3.03
N ARG A 55 -0.77 -6.70 -3.96
CA ARG A 55 -0.44 -6.64 -5.38
C ARG A 55 -0.70 -5.24 -5.94
N ARG A 56 -1.82 -4.62 -5.56
CA ARG A 56 -2.15 -3.25 -5.96
C ARG A 56 -1.13 -2.23 -5.43
N GLY A 57 -0.83 -2.27 -4.14
CA GLY A 57 0.12 -1.34 -3.53
C GLY A 57 1.54 -1.51 -4.05
N ARG A 58 1.95 -2.73 -4.44
CA ARG A 58 3.23 -2.96 -5.15
C ARG A 58 3.27 -2.26 -6.50
N ARG A 59 2.20 -2.34 -7.31
CA ARG A 59 2.13 -1.58 -8.58
C ARG A 59 2.23 -0.08 -8.34
N GLN A 60 1.57 0.42 -7.31
CA GLN A 60 1.63 1.84 -6.93
C GLN A 60 3.03 2.26 -6.45
N LEU A 61 3.74 1.40 -5.72
CA LEU A 61 5.13 1.65 -5.33
C LEU A 61 6.03 1.75 -6.57
N GLU A 62 5.89 0.85 -7.52
CA GLU A 62 6.66 0.89 -8.77
C GLU A 62 6.36 2.16 -9.56
N GLN A 63 5.09 2.59 -9.64
CA GLN A 63 4.72 3.88 -10.23
C GLN A 63 5.28 5.08 -9.47
N LEU A 64 5.30 5.03 -8.14
CA LEU A 64 5.81 6.10 -7.29
C LEU A 64 7.33 6.27 -7.45
N ARG A 65 8.05 5.16 -7.66
CA ARG A 65 9.50 5.11 -7.94
C ARG A 65 9.83 5.50 -9.37
N ALA A 66 9.08 5.00 -10.34
CA ALA A 66 9.37 5.17 -11.77
C ALA A 66 9.05 6.58 -12.28
N ALA A 67 8.14 7.32 -11.63
CA ALA A 67 7.64 8.57 -12.17
C ALA A 67 7.72 9.74 -11.18
N THR A 68 7.92 10.93 -11.77
CA THR A 68 7.59 12.26 -11.20
C THR A 68 6.07 12.42 -10.95
N THR A 69 5.34 11.31 -10.81
CA THR A 69 3.90 11.25 -10.68
C THR A 69 3.43 12.15 -9.55
N LYS A 70 2.75 13.24 -9.96
CA LYS A 70 2.08 14.24 -9.10
C LYS A 70 0.81 13.70 -8.44
N ARG A 71 0.30 12.53 -8.84
CA ARG A 71 -0.87 11.89 -8.23
C ARG A 71 -0.65 10.40 -8.05
N LEU A 72 -0.55 9.95 -6.81
CA LEU A 72 -0.80 8.54 -6.51
C LEU A 72 -2.27 8.29 -6.86
N GLY A 73 -2.55 7.44 -7.87
CA GLY A 73 -3.92 7.05 -8.17
C GLY A 73 -4.56 6.56 -6.88
N ALA A 74 -5.68 7.18 -6.47
CA ALA A 74 -6.32 6.98 -5.18
C ALA A 74 -6.39 5.47 -4.87
N PHE A 75 -5.85 5.01 -3.73
CA PHE A 75 -5.85 3.57 -3.46
C PHE A 75 -7.23 3.02 -3.10
N GLY A 76 -8.26 3.85 -3.10
CA GLY A 76 -9.64 3.46 -3.36
C GLY A 76 -10.21 4.51 -4.28
N SER A 77 -10.92 4.10 -5.33
CA SER A 77 -11.93 4.98 -5.91
C SER A 77 -12.77 5.48 -4.73
N ALA A 78 -12.94 6.80 -4.60
CA ALA A 78 -14.06 7.29 -3.80
C ALA A 78 -15.32 6.62 -4.38
N PRO A 79 -16.15 5.94 -3.57
CA PRO A 79 -17.45 5.54 -4.04
C PRO A 79 -18.31 6.80 -4.10
N GLU A 80 -18.71 7.19 -5.31
CA GLU A 80 -20.02 7.77 -5.57
C GLU A 80 -20.54 7.17 -6.87
#